data_AF-A0A423XNA1-F1
#
_entry.id   AF-A0A423XNA1-F1
#
_cell.length_a   1.000
_cell.length_b   1.000
_cell.length_c   1.000
_cell.angle_alpha   90.00
_cell.angle_beta   90.00
_cell.angle_gamma   90.00
#
_symmetry.space_group_name_H-M   'P 1'
#
loop_
_entity.id
_entity.type
_entity.pdbx_description
1 polymer ?
#
loop_
_entity_poly.entity_id
_entity_poly.type
_entity_poly.pdbx_seq_one_letter_code
_entity_poly.pdbx_strand_id
1 'polypeptide(L)'
;MPTTLLNDDVILAIAEPCDRQTIAKLMRSNKGPMARAWPFVQGPKNRPDFGQLRIGVKLGDQVVDLIEALEGDSELVVAAGEECATEFRDSEISLRGFHAFIATHALISGYQRSISKAKLENFPALPQTHLLTSKDKSRVVIPEKQSLVAIKELELRELRMTSLLDRGGFMLTDNTETLRLSVDSLDKLKDGLRRAMYIADRLADTIAEPEITRTRDILSDRMVSLQLVHNTGPIPDENLAALRDAEYQAHLEITKAIRVKQRAIIRDLTGVDLALLLTLCEAAMTGWQRYMARNADVDVRFFSKIEAFGELVLREGASFTIWAFVRGTGSLLAHVNWAVGYVAEELWWHGVGFNQDGDEGLGPAVLEELRERFLESRSTDDSDLEDDDEAEQLDADDPMVVKQWAHELVAEAIGCDAWKGYCAGGVVLSP
;
A
#
# COMPACT_ATOMS: atom_id res chain seq x y z
N MET A 1 53.85 -36.73 16.63
CA MET A 1 54.14 -35.32 16.28
C MET A 1 52.92 -34.75 15.58
N PRO A 2 52.55 -33.47 15.83
CA PRO A 2 51.18 -33.13 16.19
C PRO A 2 50.25 -32.96 14.99
N THR A 3 49.10 -33.61 15.13
CA THR A 3 47.79 -33.20 14.61
C THR A 3 47.38 -31.86 15.23
N THR A 4 47.19 -30.83 14.41
CA THR A 4 46.37 -29.67 14.75
C THR A 4 45.08 -29.74 13.96
N LEU A 5 44.04 -30.27 14.62
CA LEU A 5 42.65 -29.96 14.34
C LEU A 5 42.43 -28.50 14.73
N LEU A 6 42.23 -27.61 13.76
CA LEU A 6 41.61 -26.31 14.01
C LEU A 6 40.10 -26.50 13.87
N ASN A 7 39.46 -26.73 15.01
CA ASN A 7 38.03 -26.55 15.20
C ASN A 7 37.76 -25.03 15.27
N ASP A 8 37.31 -24.43 14.17
CA ASP A 8 36.78 -23.07 14.21
C ASP A 8 35.33 -23.09 13.74
N ASP A 9 34.41 -23.07 14.71
CA ASP A 9 32.97 -22.98 14.51
C ASP A 9 32.60 -21.56 14.03
N VAL A 10 31.95 -21.44 12.87
CA VAL A 10 31.33 -20.19 12.40
C VAL A 10 29.97 -20.04 13.09
N ILE A 11 29.79 -18.98 13.88
CA ILE A 11 28.54 -18.67 14.58
C ILE A 11 27.87 -17.47 13.87
N LEU A 12 26.75 -17.72 13.19
CA LEU A 12 25.87 -16.68 12.66
C LEU A 12 24.97 -16.14 13.77
N ALA A 13 25.06 -14.84 14.05
CA ALA A 13 24.13 -14.13 14.91
C ALA A 13 23.22 -13.24 14.06
N ILE A 14 21.93 -13.61 13.97
CA ILE A 14 20.90 -12.79 13.34
C ILE A 14 20.35 -11.87 14.44
N ALA A 15 20.58 -10.57 14.34
CA ALA A 15 20.11 -9.60 15.32
C ALA A 15 18.87 -8.85 14.80
N GLU A 16 17.69 -9.42 15.06
CA GLU A 16 16.40 -8.73 15.27
C GLU A 16 15.36 -9.72 15.83
N PRO A 17 14.20 -9.30 16.39
CA PRO A 17 13.42 -10.13 17.30
C PRO A 17 12.59 -11.16 16.53
N CYS A 18 13.24 -12.15 15.92
CA CYS A 18 12.59 -13.43 15.77
C CYS A 18 12.33 -13.96 17.19
N ASP A 19 11.05 -14.16 17.53
CA ASP A 19 10.73 -14.71 18.84
C ASP A 19 11.46 -16.06 19.02
N ARG A 20 11.83 -16.35 20.27
CA ARG A 20 12.57 -17.58 20.63
C ARG A 20 11.90 -18.86 20.14
N GLN A 21 10.57 -18.86 19.98
CA GLN A 21 9.81 -20.01 19.47
C GLN A 21 9.99 -20.21 17.96
N THR A 22 10.08 -19.15 17.15
CA THR A 22 10.32 -19.25 15.69
C THR A 22 11.69 -19.85 15.41
N ILE A 23 12.73 -19.37 16.11
CA ILE A 23 14.09 -19.95 16.01
C ILE A 23 14.11 -21.38 16.55
N ALA A 24 13.43 -21.66 17.66
CA ALA A 24 13.36 -23.01 18.22
C ALA A 24 12.55 -24.01 17.36
N LYS A 25 11.57 -23.55 16.57
CA LYS A 25 10.85 -24.37 15.59
C LYS A 25 11.73 -24.72 14.40
N LEU A 26 12.48 -23.75 13.87
CA LEU A 26 13.45 -23.94 12.77
C LEU A 26 14.59 -24.90 13.18
N MET A 27 15.03 -24.84 14.44
CA MET A 27 16.07 -25.72 14.99
C MET A 27 15.58 -27.15 15.26
N ARG A 28 14.30 -27.34 15.63
CA ARG A 28 13.73 -28.67 15.97
C ARG A 28 13.35 -29.51 14.76
N SER A 29 13.12 -28.89 13.60
CA SER A 29 12.69 -29.60 12.39
C SER A 29 13.82 -30.33 11.64
N ASN A 30 15.08 -30.19 12.08
CA ASN A 30 16.23 -30.68 11.32
C ASN A 30 17.12 -31.64 12.13
N LYS A 31 17.20 -32.91 11.72
CA LYS A 31 18.09 -33.96 12.26
C LYS A 31 19.31 -34.18 11.35
N GLY A 32 20.03 -33.11 11.05
CA GLY A 32 21.30 -33.16 10.29
C GLY A 32 22.47 -32.55 11.08
N PRO A 33 23.72 -32.90 10.77
CA PRO A 33 24.88 -32.37 11.48
C PRO A 33 25.07 -30.89 11.11
N MET A 34 24.71 -29.99 12.02
CA MET A 34 24.87 -28.54 11.84
C MET A 34 25.78 -27.93 12.90
N ALA A 35 26.56 -26.94 12.45
CA ALA A 35 27.28 -25.97 13.27
C ALA A 35 26.32 -25.30 14.28
N ARG A 36 26.78 -25.11 15.52
CA ARG A 36 25.96 -24.61 16.63
C ARG A 36 25.87 -23.09 16.58
N ALA A 37 24.72 -22.55 16.17
CA ALA A 37 24.42 -21.12 16.34
C ALA A 37 23.97 -20.86 17.80
N TRP A 38 24.57 -19.85 18.45
CA TRP A 38 24.16 -19.38 19.78
C TRP A 38 23.66 -17.93 19.70
N PRO A 39 22.49 -17.59 20.27
CA PRO A 39 22.05 -16.21 20.34
C PRO A 39 22.82 -15.46 21.44
N PHE A 40 23.49 -14.36 21.08
CA PHE A 40 24.05 -13.39 22.03
C PHE A 40 23.30 -12.07 21.87
N VAL A 41 22.85 -11.49 22.99
CA VAL A 41 22.22 -10.17 23.03
C VAL A 41 23.05 -9.28 23.94
N GLN A 42 23.77 -8.32 23.38
CA GLN A 42 24.31 -7.17 24.12
C GLN A 42 24.07 -5.92 23.28
N GLY A 43 23.13 -5.09 23.72
CA GLY A 43 22.85 -3.79 23.13
C GLY A 43 22.85 -2.69 24.20
N PRO A 44 23.24 -1.44 23.87
CA PRO A 44 23.20 -0.32 24.82
C PRO A 44 21.75 0.04 25.17
N LYS A 45 21.49 0.36 26.44
CA LYS A 45 20.14 0.53 27.00
C LYS A 45 19.33 1.75 26.54
N ASN A 46 19.80 2.62 25.65
CA ASN A 46 19.10 3.86 25.34
C ASN A 46 19.27 4.30 23.87
N ARG A 47 18.36 3.86 22.98
CA ARG A 47 17.96 4.55 21.72
C ARG A 47 16.78 3.78 21.10
N PRO A 48 15.69 4.43 20.65
CA PRO A 48 14.62 3.78 19.92
C PRO A 48 14.90 3.92 18.41
N ASP A 49 15.74 3.04 17.86
CA ASP A 49 15.96 2.96 16.41
C ASP A 49 15.25 1.71 15.87
N PHE A 50 14.40 1.91 14.85
CA PHE A 50 13.69 0.86 14.14
C PHE A 50 14.65 -0.04 13.35
N GLY A 51 14.22 -1.28 13.19
CA GLY A 51 15.04 -2.41 12.78
C GLY A 51 15.68 -2.30 11.39
N GLN A 52 17.01 -2.17 11.39
CA GLN A 52 17.84 -2.60 10.27
C GLN A 52 18.29 -4.03 10.57
N LEU A 53 18.06 -4.96 9.63
CA LEU A 53 18.64 -6.31 9.71
C LEU A 53 20.18 -6.19 9.81
N ARG A 54 20.71 -6.32 11.03
CA ARG A 54 22.15 -6.36 11.27
C ARG A 54 22.58 -7.81 11.30
N ILE A 55 23.37 -8.18 10.29
CA ILE A 55 23.98 -9.51 10.24
C ILE A 55 25.37 -9.35 10.85
N GLY A 56 25.51 -9.78 12.10
CA GLY A 56 26.81 -9.86 12.77
C GLY A 56 27.45 -11.19 12.44
N VAL A 57 28.63 -11.17 11.81
CA VAL A 57 29.43 -12.39 11.63
C VAL A 57 30.54 -12.38 12.68
N LYS A 58 30.52 -13.39 13.56
CA LYS A 58 31.59 -13.58 14.55
C LYS A 58 32.70 -14.44 13.93
N LEU A 59 33.88 -13.86 13.76
CA LEU A 59 35.09 -14.53 13.27
C LEU A 59 36.11 -14.58 14.41
N GLY A 60 36.20 -15.70 15.13
CA GLY A 60 37.03 -15.80 16.33
C GLY A 60 36.49 -14.92 17.47
N ASP A 61 37.34 -14.08 18.08
CA ASP A 61 36.96 -13.15 19.14
C ASP A 61 36.37 -11.82 18.64
N GLN A 62 36.33 -11.60 17.33
CA GLN A 62 35.85 -10.36 16.72
C GLN A 62 34.43 -10.50 16.16
N VAL A 63 33.60 -9.48 16.39
CA VAL A 63 32.26 -9.33 15.80
C VAL A 63 32.36 -8.27 14.71
N VAL A 64 32.03 -8.63 13.47
CA VAL A 64 31.96 -7.70 12.34
C VAL A 64 30.50 -7.45 12.01
N ASP A 65 30.08 -6.20 12.12
CA ASP A 65 28.75 -5.76 11.67
C ASP A 65 28.76 -5.60 10.14
N LEU A 66 28.02 -6.45 9.42
CA LEU A 66 27.70 -6.22 8.02
C LEU A 66 26.43 -5.37 7.95
N ILE A 67 26.62 -4.08 7.64
CA ILE A 67 25.53 -3.16 7.30
C ILE A 67 25.28 -3.29 5.79
N GLU A 68 24.07 -3.67 5.39
CA GLU A 68 23.70 -3.77 3.98
C GLU A 68 23.45 -2.38 3.37
N ALA A 69 24.24 -2.02 2.36
CA ALA A 69 23.88 -1.01 1.37
C ALA A 69 23.19 -1.72 0.20
N LEU A 70 21.85 -1.75 0.21
CA LEU A 70 21.03 -2.24 -0.90
C LEU A 70 20.46 -1.07 -1.72
N GLU A 71 21.33 -0.19 -2.21
CA GLU A 71 20.98 0.78 -3.24
C GLU A 71 22.06 0.83 -4.32
N GLY A 72 21.73 0.32 -5.51
CA GLY A 72 22.42 0.62 -6.77
C GLY A 72 23.80 -0.02 -6.95
N ASP A 73 24.18 -0.20 -8.21
CA ASP A 73 25.52 -0.62 -8.62
C ASP A 73 26.59 0.34 -8.07
N SER A 74 27.21 0.07 -6.91
CA SER A 74 28.46 0.68 -6.44
C SER A 74 29.01 0.02 -5.17
N GLU A 75 30.31 0.16 -4.98
CA GLU A 75 31.21 -0.56 -4.09
C GLU A 75 30.80 -0.73 -2.61
N LEU A 76 31.17 -1.88 -2.06
CA LEU A 76 31.10 -2.25 -0.65
C LEU A 76 31.89 -1.25 0.22
N VAL A 77 31.21 -0.47 1.05
CA VAL A 77 31.86 0.31 2.12
C VAL A 77 31.74 -0.46 3.44
N VAL A 78 32.81 -1.14 3.84
CA VAL A 78 32.95 -1.68 5.20
C VAL A 78 33.27 -0.51 6.13
N ALA A 79 32.28 -0.01 6.86
CA ALA A 79 32.51 1.01 7.88
C ALA A 79 33.11 0.35 9.13
N ALA A 80 34.44 0.24 9.19
CA ALA A 80 35.13 0.04 10.46
C ALA A 80 35.07 1.36 11.24
N GLY A 81 34.56 1.33 12.48
CA GLY A 81 34.53 2.51 13.35
C GLY A 81 35.92 3.15 13.48
N GLU A 82 35.96 4.49 13.54
CA GLU A 82 37.17 5.33 13.40
C GLU A 82 38.32 5.04 14.37
N GLU A 83 38.16 4.18 15.38
CA GLU A 83 39.25 3.75 16.27
C GLU A 83 40.00 2.49 15.81
N CYS A 84 39.55 1.78 14.77
CA CYS A 84 40.18 0.54 14.26
C CYS A 84 40.92 0.70 12.91
N ALA A 85 41.03 1.91 12.38
CA ALA A 85 41.37 2.14 10.97
C ALA A 85 42.87 2.09 10.61
N THR A 86 43.77 1.60 11.46
CA THR A 86 45.23 1.64 11.19
C THR A 86 45.90 0.31 10.84
N GLU A 87 45.20 -0.83 10.89
CA GLU A 87 45.77 -2.11 10.46
C GLU A 87 44.77 -2.97 9.68
N PHE A 88 44.43 -2.58 8.45
CA PHE A 88 43.74 -3.47 7.51
C PHE A 88 44.56 -3.65 6.23
N ARG A 89 45.62 -4.46 6.35
CA ARG A 89 46.41 -4.99 5.23
C ARG A 89 46.31 -6.51 5.18
N ASP A 90 45.11 -7.08 5.24
CA ASP A 90 44.93 -8.52 5.08
C ASP A 90 43.78 -8.85 4.12
N SER A 91 44.17 -9.30 2.91
CA SER A 91 43.29 -9.82 1.87
C SER A 91 42.44 -11.02 2.32
N GLU A 92 42.82 -11.68 3.41
CA GLU A 92 42.15 -12.85 3.96
C GLU A 92 40.84 -12.50 4.70
N ILE A 93 40.78 -11.36 5.38
CA ILE A 93 39.56 -10.87 6.07
C ILE A 93 38.51 -10.45 5.04
N SER A 94 38.94 -9.81 3.94
CA SER A 94 38.07 -9.49 2.81
C SER A 94 37.51 -10.74 2.13
N LEU A 95 38.31 -11.80 1.98
CA LEU A 95 37.84 -13.07 1.43
C LEU A 95 36.83 -13.76 2.36
N ARG A 96 37.08 -13.78 3.66
CA ARG A 96 36.16 -14.39 4.65
C ARG A 96 34.82 -13.65 4.72
N GLY A 97 34.84 -12.31 4.68
CA GLY A 97 33.62 -11.50 4.58
C GLY A 97 32.83 -11.77 3.30
N PHE A 98 33.53 -11.90 2.17
CA PHE A 98 32.92 -12.25 0.89
C PHE A 98 32.33 -13.67 0.88
N HIS A 99 33.02 -14.65 1.47
CA HIS A 99 32.50 -16.02 1.62
C HIS A 99 31.28 -16.09 2.55
N ALA A 100 31.29 -15.33 3.65
CA ALA A 100 30.13 -15.23 4.55
C ALA A 100 28.93 -14.58 3.86
N PHE A 101 29.16 -13.53 3.06
CA PHE A 101 28.13 -12.92 2.22
C PHE A 101 27.56 -13.91 1.20
N ILE A 102 28.41 -14.63 0.45
CA ILE A 102 27.96 -15.67 -0.50
C ILE A 102 27.15 -16.76 0.20
N ALA A 103 27.62 -17.26 1.34
CA ALA A 103 26.94 -18.31 2.09
C ALA A 103 25.57 -17.83 2.61
N THR A 104 25.51 -16.58 3.09
CA THR A 104 24.27 -15.96 3.58
C THR A 104 23.29 -15.73 2.43
N HIS A 105 23.75 -15.19 1.31
CA HIS A 105 22.94 -15.00 0.12
C HIS A 105 22.41 -16.34 -0.40
N ALA A 106 23.26 -17.37 -0.49
CA ALA A 106 22.85 -18.71 -0.91
C ALA A 106 21.80 -19.32 0.04
N LEU A 107 21.94 -19.10 1.35
CA LEU A 107 20.97 -19.55 2.35
C LEU A 107 19.64 -18.79 2.23
N ILE A 108 19.69 -17.46 2.11
CA ILE A 108 18.50 -16.62 1.91
C ILE A 108 17.78 -17.01 0.61
N SER A 109 18.51 -17.19 -0.49
CA SER A 109 17.93 -17.66 -1.76
C SER A 109 17.32 -19.07 -1.61
N GLY A 110 17.98 -19.97 -0.88
CA GLY A 110 17.48 -21.32 -0.62
C GLY A 110 16.22 -21.37 0.26
N TYR A 111 16.04 -20.39 1.16
CA TYR A 111 14.91 -20.32 2.09
C TYR A 111 13.93 -19.17 1.81
N GLN A 112 14.08 -18.48 0.69
CA GLN A 112 13.31 -17.27 0.34
C GLN A 112 11.81 -17.46 0.52
N ARG A 113 11.24 -18.56 -0.01
CA ARG A 113 9.80 -18.84 0.12
C ARG A 113 9.36 -19.00 1.56
N SER A 114 10.13 -19.68 2.40
CA SER A 114 9.81 -19.88 3.81
C SER A 114 9.89 -18.58 4.60
N ILE A 115 10.93 -17.78 4.35
CA ILE A 115 11.11 -16.46 4.97
C ILE A 115 9.97 -15.52 4.57
N SER A 116 9.69 -15.41 3.26
CA SER A 116 8.59 -14.60 2.74
C SER A 116 7.25 -15.06 3.28
N LYS A 117 6.97 -16.37 3.32
CA LYS A 117 5.73 -16.89 3.90
C LYS A 117 5.57 -16.49 5.36
N ALA A 118 6.61 -16.65 6.18
CA ALA A 118 6.58 -16.27 7.59
C ALA A 118 6.39 -14.75 7.78
N LYS A 119 7.04 -13.92 6.94
CA LYS A 119 6.85 -12.46 6.99
C LYS A 119 5.46 -12.02 6.51
N LEU A 120 4.90 -12.69 5.51
CA LEU A 120 3.56 -12.37 5.00
C LEU A 120 2.50 -12.48 6.12
N GLU A 121 2.63 -13.43 7.04
CA GLU A 121 1.71 -13.61 8.18
C GLU A 121 1.57 -12.37 9.08
N ASN A 122 2.49 -11.41 9.01
CA ASN A 122 2.44 -10.18 9.81
C ASN A 122 1.66 -9.03 9.17
N PHE A 123 1.25 -9.13 7.89
CA PHE A 123 0.54 -8.05 7.21
C PHE A 123 -0.99 -8.19 7.38
N PRO A 124 -1.71 -7.11 7.73
CA PRO A 124 -3.16 -7.15 7.97
C PRO A 124 -3.98 -7.58 6.75
N ALA A 125 -3.55 -7.17 5.55
CA ALA A 125 -4.16 -7.56 4.29
C ALA A 125 -3.10 -8.18 3.38
N LEU A 126 -3.23 -9.49 3.17
CA LEU A 126 -2.39 -10.20 2.23
C LEU A 126 -2.80 -9.85 0.79
N PRO A 127 -1.84 -9.65 -0.13
CA PRO A 127 -2.17 -9.56 -1.54
C PRO A 127 -2.82 -10.85 -2.02
N GLN A 128 -3.86 -10.78 -2.85
CA GLN A 128 -4.52 -11.99 -3.34
C GLN A 128 -3.67 -12.74 -4.36
N THR A 129 -3.01 -12.00 -5.26
CA THR A 129 -2.23 -12.54 -6.37
C THR A 129 -0.89 -11.79 -6.49
N HIS A 130 -0.72 -11.01 -7.54
CA HIS A 130 0.44 -10.19 -7.82
C HIS A 130 0.33 -8.83 -7.12
N LEU A 131 1.45 -8.11 -7.04
CA LEU A 131 1.54 -6.77 -6.47
C LEU A 131 1.99 -5.77 -7.54
N LEU A 132 1.57 -4.52 -7.42
CA LEU A 132 2.21 -3.42 -8.14
C LEU A 132 3.34 -2.82 -7.30
N THR A 133 4.50 -2.53 -7.90
CA THR A 133 5.50 -1.71 -7.21
C THR A 133 4.95 -0.31 -6.99
N SER A 134 5.35 0.34 -5.90
CA SER A 134 4.98 1.73 -5.61
C SER A 134 6.17 2.70 -5.67
N LYS A 135 7.32 2.24 -6.17
CA LYS A 135 8.58 3.01 -6.23
C LYS A 135 8.54 4.16 -7.23
N ASP A 136 7.87 3.98 -8.35
CA ASP A 136 7.78 4.97 -9.43
C ASP A 136 6.39 4.94 -10.10
N LYS A 137 6.19 5.83 -11.08
CA LYS A 137 4.92 5.96 -11.80
C LYS A 137 4.60 4.79 -12.73
N SER A 138 5.58 3.96 -13.09
CA SER A 138 5.40 2.84 -14.00
C SER A 138 4.75 1.65 -13.32
N ARG A 139 4.88 1.55 -11.99
CA ARG A 139 4.20 0.57 -11.14
C ARG A 139 4.28 -0.85 -11.69
N VAL A 140 5.50 -1.34 -11.87
CA VAL A 140 5.78 -2.67 -12.45
C VAL A 140 5.12 -3.78 -11.62
N VAL A 141 4.67 -4.84 -12.30
CA VAL A 141 4.09 -6.03 -11.66
C VAL A 141 5.16 -6.88 -10.98
N ILE A 142 4.93 -7.25 -9.73
CA ILE A 142 5.68 -8.27 -8.98
C ILE A 142 4.87 -9.57 -9.05
N PRO A 143 5.28 -10.55 -9.88
CA PRO A 143 4.48 -11.76 -10.12
C PRO A 143 4.50 -12.73 -8.92
N GLU A 144 5.60 -12.79 -8.18
CA GLU A 144 5.74 -13.76 -7.09
C GLU A 144 5.33 -13.17 -5.74
N LYS A 145 4.14 -13.53 -5.25
CA LYS A 145 3.65 -13.14 -3.91
C LYS A 145 4.59 -13.56 -2.77
N GLN A 146 5.18 -14.75 -2.86
CA GLN A 146 6.08 -15.29 -1.84
C GLN A 146 7.56 -15.03 -2.18
N SER A 147 7.86 -13.78 -2.55
CA SER A 147 9.22 -13.33 -2.86
C SER A 147 9.70 -12.28 -1.86
N LEU A 148 11.02 -12.09 -1.77
CA LEU A 148 11.59 -11.01 -0.95
C LEU A 148 11.24 -9.63 -1.53
N VAL A 149 11.04 -9.54 -2.85
CA VAL A 149 10.64 -8.29 -3.53
C VAL A 149 9.22 -7.90 -3.10
N ALA A 150 8.29 -8.87 -3.06
CA ALA A 150 6.93 -8.64 -2.56
C ALA A 150 6.93 -8.18 -1.10
N ILE A 151 7.75 -8.81 -0.24
CA ILE A 151 7.91 -8.38 1.15
C ILE A 151 8.42 -6.94 1.25
N LYS A 152 9.48 -6.59 0.51
CA LYS A 152 10.05 -5.24 0.52
C LYS A 152 9.05 -4.19 0.05
N GLU A 153 8.23 -4.51 -0.96
CA GLU A 153 7.16 -3.63 -1.40
C GLU A 153 6.09 -3.43 -0.31
N LEU A 154 5.67 -4.50 0.38
CA LEU A 154 4.71 -4.37 1.48
C LEU A 154 5.29 -3.60 2.68
N GLU A 155 6.56 -3.82 3.03
CA GLU A 155 7.27 -3.04 4.05
C GLU A 155 7.36 -1.55 3.67
N LEU A 156 7.63 -1.26 2.40
CA LEU A 156 7.63 0.12 1.89
C LEU A 156 6.24 0.77 2.01
N ARG A 157 5.17 0.07 1.65
CA ARG A 157 3.80 0.57 1.79
C ARG A 157 3.46 0.86 3.25
N GLU A 158 3.79 -0.04 4.17
CA GLU A 158 3.59 0.15 5.62
C GLU A 158 4.34 1.38 6.16
N LEU A 159 5.59 1.58 5.72
CA LEU A 159 6.37 2.76 6.07
C LEU A 159 5.70 4.05 5.58
N ARG A 160 5.11 4.03 4.38
CA ARG A 160 4.37 5.17 3.83
C ARG A 160 3.08 5.43 4.60
N MET A 161 2.29 4.40 4.89
CA MET A 161 1.06 4.52 5.67
C MET A 161 1.35 5.13 7.05
N THR A 162 2.35 4.59 7.76
CA THR A 162 2.82 5.12 9.04
C THR A 162 3.26 6.59 8.91
N SER A 163 4.06 6.92 7.88
CA SER A 163 4.49 8.30 7.65
C SER A 163 3.32 9.26 7.38
N LEU A 164 2.27 8.81 6.71
CA LEU A 164 1.10 9.62 6.37
C LEU A 164 0.20 9.83 7.60
N LEU A 165 -0.03 8.78 8.38
CA LEU A 165 -0.91 8.80 9.55
C LEU A 165 -0.27 9.50 10.76
N ASP A 166 1.02 9.32 11.00
CA ASP A 166 1.67 9.81 12.21
C ASP A 166 2.37 11.16 12.05
N ARG A 167 2.76 11.53 10.82
CA ARG A 167 3.63 12.69 10.57
C ARG A 167 3.18 13.58 9.41
N GLY A 168 2.04 13.27 8.79
CA GLY A 168 1.65 13.85 7.51
C GLY A 168 0.95 15.19 7.59
N GLY A 169 0.15 15.46 8.62
CA GLY A 169 -0.77 16.62 8.72
C GLY A 169 -1.84 16.70 7.61
N PHE A 170 -1.66 15.94 6.54
CA PHE A 170 -2.50 15.89 5.36
C PHE A 170 -3.88 15.34 5.68
N MET A 171 -3.94 14.18 6.35
CA MET A 171 -5.17 13.55 6.82
C MET A 171 -5.61 14.04 8.21
N LEU A 172 -4.99 15.09 8.77
CA LEU A 172 -5.35 15.66 10.08
C LEU A 172 -5.24 14.71 11.29
N THR A 173 -4.57 13.57 11.12
CA THR A 173 -4.36 12.55 12.17
C THR A 173 -3.15 12.84 13.06
N ASP A 174 -2.47 13.96 12.87
CA ASP A 174 -1.28 14.36 13.62
C ASP A 174 -1.58 15.07 14.95
N ASN A 175 -2.81 15.58 15.13
CA ASN A 175 -3.24 16.26 16.35
C ASN A 175 -4.69 15.89 16.72
N THR A 176 -4.90 15.56 18.00
CA THR A 176 -6.22 15.27 18.59
C THR A 176 -7.17 16.45 18.52
N GLU A 177 -6.68 17.68 18.63
CA GLU A 177 -7.52 18.89 18.63
C GLU A 177 -8.20 19.12 17.27
N THR A 178 -7.52 18.79 16.17
CA THR A 178 -8.03 19.08 14.83
C THR A 178 -9.29 18.27 14.51
N LEU A 179 -9.32 17.01 14.94
CA LEU A 179 -10.46 16.11 14.77
C LEU A 179 -11.36 16.05 16.02
N ARG A 180 -11.01 16.78 17.09
CA ARG A 180 -11.70 16.76 18.39
C ARG A 180 -11.86 15.35 18.97
N LEU A 181 -10.84 14.51 18.78
CA LEU A 181 -10.80 13.14 19.28
C LEU A 181 -9.96 13.04 20.55
N SER A 182 -10.29 12.08 21.41
CA SER A 182 -9.36 11.66 22.47
C SER A 182 -8.12 11.01 21.85
N VAL A 183 -7.02 10.89 22.61
CA VAL A 183 -5.81 10.17 22.15
C VAL A 183 -6.17 8.73 21.76
N ASP A 184 -6.91 8.03 22.62
CA ASP A 184 -7.32 6.64 22.38
C ASP A 184 -8.22 6.49 21.13
N SER A 185 -9.17 7.42 20.93
CA SER A 185 -10.05 7.41 19.75
C SER A 185 -9.27 7.75 18.46
N LEU A 186 -8.29 8.67 18.55
CA LEU A 186 -7.43 9.00 17.42
C LEU A 186 -6.54 7.82 17.02
N ASP A 187 -5.97 7.10 18.00
CA ASP A 187 -5.16 5.92 17.73
C ASP A 187 -6.00 4.80 17.07
N LYS A 188 -7.22 4.56 17.56
CA LYS A 188 -8.16 3.64 16.91
C LYS A 188 -8.54 4.09 15.49
N LEU A 189 -8.75 5.39 15.27
CA LEU A 189 -9.02 5.93 13.94
C LEU A 189 -7.81 5.70 13.01
N LYS A 190 -6.58 5.94 13.48
CA LYS A 190 -5.36 5.67 12.70
C LYS A 190 -5.24 4.20 12.34
N ASP A 191 -5.54 3.29 13.26
CA ASP A 191 -5.51 1.86 13.00
C ASP A 191 -6.57 1.45 11.96
N GLY A 192 -7.79 2.01 12.08
CA GLY A 192 -8.86 1.82 11.10
C GLY A 192 -8.49 2.38 9.71
N LEU A 193 -7.91 3.58 9.66
CA LEU A 193 -7.44 4.18 8.41
C LEU A 193 -6.28 3.39 7.80
N ARG A 194 -5.33 2.90 8.61
CA ARG A 194 -4.25 2.02 8.13
C ARG A 194 -4.83 0.77 7.47
N ARG A 195 -5.83 0.15 8.10
CA ARG A 195 -6.55 -0.99 7.53
C ARG A 195 -7.26 -0.62 6.22
N ALA A 196 -7.93 0.52 6.14
CA ALA A 196 -8.55 1.00 4.91
C ALA A 196 -7.51 1.26 3.80
N MET A 197 -6.33 1.79 4.13
CA MET A 197 -5.24 2.00 3.16
C MET A 197 -4.74 0.67 2.60
N TYR A 198 -4.61 -0.36 3.44
CA TYR A 198 -4.31 -1.73 2.99
C TYR A 198 -5.35 -2.28 2.02
N ILE A 199 -6.64 -2.04 2.29
CA ILE A 199 -7.73 -2.46 1.40
C ILE A 199 -7.67 -1.71 0.08
N ALA A 200 -7.47 -0.39 0.10
CA ALA A 200 -7.32 0.43 -1.10
C ALA A 200 -6.12 0.00 -1.95
N ASP A 201 -4.98 -0.30 -1.32
CA ASP A 201 -3.81 -0.86 -2.01
C ASP A 201 -4.11 -2.22 -2.64
N ARG A 202 -4.87 -3.08 -1.96
CA ARG A 202 -5.34 -4.36 -2.51
C ARG A 202 -6.28 -4.16 -3.70
N LEU A 203 -7.15 -3.14 -3.67
CA LEU A 203 -7.99 -2.78 -4.83
C LEU A 203 -7.11 -2.41 -6.03
N ALA A 204 -6.05 -1.62 -5.81
CA ALA A 204 -5.13 -1.24 -6.88
C ALA A 204 -4.34 -2.43 -7.44
N ASP A 205 -3.98 -3.41 -6.61
CA ASP A 205 -3.24 -4.59 -7.04
C ASP A 205 -4.04 -5.52 -7.99
N THR A 206 -5.36 -5.35 -8.11
CA THR A 206 -6.17 -6.07 -9.12
C THR A 206 -5.69 -5.82 -10.56
N ILE A 207 -5.05 -4.66 -10.80
CA ILE A 207 -4.42 -4.30 -12.08
C ILE A 207 -3.27 -5.24 -12.45
N ALA A 208 -2.64 -5.85 -11.45
CA ALA A 208 -1.52 -6.79 -11.60
C ALA A 208 -1.99 -8.25 -11.83
N GLU A 209 -3.30 -8.52 -11.76
CA GLU A 209 -3.80 -9.88 -11.92
C GLU A 209 -3.42 -10.47 -13.29
N PRO A 210 -3.11 -11.78 -13.35
CA PRO A 210 -2.72 -12.43 -14.60
C PRO A 210 -3.73 -12.25 -15.74
N GLU A 211 -5.02 -12.31 -15.43
CA GLU A 211 -6.11 -12.16 -16.40
C GLU A 211 -6.15 -10.74 -16.98
N ILE A 212 -5.99 -9.72 -16.13
CA ILE A 212 -5.95 -8.32 -16.54
C ILE A 212 -4.69 -8.02 -17.35
N THR A 213 -3.55 -8.53 -16.88
CA THR A 213 -2.26 -8.38 -17.58
C THR A 213 -2.33 -9.02 -18.96
N ARG A 214 -2.89 -10.22 -19.08
CA ARG A 214 -3.07 -10.90 -20.37
C ARG A 214 -4.00 -10.13 -21.31
N THR A 215 -5.11 -9.60 -20.82
CA THR A 215 -6.01 -8.76 -21.62
C THR A 215 -5.29 -7.51 -22.11
N ARG A 216 -4.50 -6.85 -21.26
CA ARG A 216 -3.66 -5.71 -21.63
C ARG A 216 -2.65 -6.07 -22.71
N ASP A 217 -1.99 -7.21 -22.59
CA ASP A 217 -0.99 -7.66 -23.56
C ASP A 217 -1.64 -7.92 -24.93
N ILE A 218 -2.77 -8.64 -24.97
CA ILE A 218 -3.54 -8.90 -26.20
C ILE A 218 -3.97 -7.60 -26.88
N LEU A 219 -4.47 -6.64 -26.11
CA LEU A 219 -4.89 -5.36 -26.64
C LEU A 219 -3.69 -4.52 -27.12
N SER A 220 -2.58 -4.55 -26.39
CA SER A 220 -1.34 -3.88 -26.81
C SER A 220 -0.80 -4.46 -28.12
N ASP A 221 -0.82 -5.78 -28.30
CA ASP A 221 -0.42 -6.44 -29.54
C ASP A 221 -1.32 -6.05 -30.73
N ARG A 222 -2.63 -5.92 -30.48
CA ARG A 222 -3.58 -5.41 -31.48
C ARG A 222 -3.27 -3.97 -31.88
N MET A 223 -2.92 -3.12 -30.90
CA MET A 223 -2.56 -1.72 -31.12
C MET A 223 -1.27 -1.58 -31.94
N VAL A 224 -0.24 -2.35 -31.58
CA VAL A 224 1.04 -2.39 -32.32
C VAL A 224 0.82 -2.87 -33.76
N SER A 225 -0.06 -3.85 -33.96
CA SER A 225 -0.41 -4.34 -35.31
C SER A 225 -1.08 -3.25 -36.15
N LEU A 226 -1.99 -2.45 -35.57
CA LEU A 226 -2.59 -1.30 -36.25
C LEU A 226 -1.54 -0.23 -36.59
N GLN A 227 -0.62 0.08 -35.67
CA GLN A 227 0.45 1.05 -35.92
C GLN A 227 1.43 0.60 -37.02
N LEU A 228 1.81 -0.68 -37.05
CA LEU A 228 2.72 -1.24 -38.05
C LEU A 228 2.13 -1.22 -39.47
N VAL A 229 0.82 -1.42 -39.63
CA VAL A 229 0.12 -1.32 -40.92
C VAL A 229 0.17 0.12 -41.48
N HIS A 230 0.42 1.12 -40.64
CA HIS A 230 0.38 2.53 -41.02
C HIS A 230 1.76 3.19 -41.17
N ASN A 231 2.86 2.46 -40.97
CA ASN A 231 4.23 3.00 -41.05
C ASN A 231 4.79 3.18 -42.48
N THR A 232 4.00 3.01 -43.54
CA THR A 232 4.45 3.13 -44.94
C THR A 232 4.08 4.44 -45.64
N GLY A 233 3.68 5.49 -44.89
CA GLY A 233 3.36 6.81 -45.44
C GLY A 233 2.77 7.77 -44.39
N PRO A 234 2.41 9.02 -44.76
CA PRO A 234 1.67 9.91 -43.87
C PRO A 234 0.32 9.26 -43.50
N ILE A 235 0.03 9.20 -42.20
CA ILE A 235 -1.19 8.58 -41.66
C ILE A 235 -2.38 9.49 -42.00
N PRO A 236 -3.40 9.02 -42.75
CA PRO A 236 -4.64 9.76 -42.96
C PRO A 236 -5.35 10.06 -41.65
N ASP A 237 -6.01 11.21 -41.53
CA ASP A 237 -6.73 11.64 -40.33
C ASP A 237 -7.78 10.60 -39.86
N GLU A 238 -8.43 9.92 -40.81
CA GLU A 238 -9.40 8.84 -40.54
C GLU A 238 -8.75 7.63 -39.84
N ASN A 239 -7.50 7.28 -40.21
CA ASN A 239 -6.77 6.18 -39.57
C ASN A 239 -6.27 6.58 -38.19
N LEU A 240 -5.91 7.86 -38.00
CA LEU A 240 -5.55 8.38 -36.69
C LEU A 240 -6.75 8.42 -35.74
N ALA A 241 -7.94 8.76 -36.24
CA ALA A 241 -9.20 8.66 -35.50
C ALA A 241 -9.50 7.19 -35.13
N ALA A 242 -9.41 6.26 -36.09
CA ALA A 242 -9.64 4.83 -35.85
C ALA A 242 -8.66 4.24 -34.81
N LEU A 243 -7.39 4.67 -34.81
CA LEU A 243 -6.42 4.25 -33.80
C LEU A 243 -6.80 4.76 -32.40
N ARG A 244 -7.19 6.03 -32.28
CA ARG A 244 -7.64 6.61 -31.00
C ARG A 244 -8.90 5.93 -30.48
N ASP A 245 -9.85 5.62 -31.36
CA ASP A 245 -11.05 4.88 -30.99
C ASP A 245 -10.69 3.48 -30.50
N ALA A 246 -9.75 2.80 -31.15
CA ALA A 246 -9.27 1.49 -30.71
C ALA A 246 -8.53 1.58 -29.35
N GLU A 247 -7.70 2.62 -29.13
CA GLU A 247 -7.04 2.88 -27.84
C GLU A 247 -8.06 3.09 -26.72
N TYR A 248 -9.09 3.90 -27.01
CA TYR A 248 -10.17 4.19 -26.06
C TYR A 248 -10.98 2.92 -25.72
N GLN A 249 -11.37 2.13 -26.72
CA GLN A 249 -12.10 0.88 -26.49
C GLN A 249 -11.26 -0.14 -25.70
N ALA A 250 -9.98 -0.27 -26.03
CA ALA A 250 -9.06 -1.13 -25.27
C ALA A 250 -8.95 -0.70 -23.80
N HIS A 251 -8.83 0.61 -23.56
CA HIS A 251 -8.82 1.16 -22.21
C HIS A 251 -10.12 0.84 -21.47
N LEU A 252 -11.27 1.04 -22.11
CA LEU A 252 -12.58 0.77 -21.52
C LEU A 252 -12.77 -0.72 -21.16
N GLU A 253 -12.37 -1.64 -22.04
CA GLU A 253 -12.43 -3.09 -21.79
C GLU A 253 -11.57 -3.49 -20.58
N ILE A 254 -10.34 -2.98 -20.50
CA ILE A 254 -9.43 -3.24 -19.37
C ILE A 254 -10.01 -2.68 -18.07
N THR A 255 -10.49 -1.43 -18.09
CA THR A 255 -11.10 -0.79 -16.93
C THR A 255 -12.32 -1.56 -16.44
N LYS A 256 -13.22 -2.00 -17.33
CA LYS A 256 -14.36 -2.86 -16.97
C LYS A 256 -13.92 -4.14 -16.28
N ALA A 257 -12.92 -4.83 -16.84
CA ALA A 257 -12.41 -6.08 -16.25
C ALA A 257 -11.78 -5.86 -14.86
N ILE A 258 -11.05 -4.76 -14.66
CA ILE A 258 -10.50 -4.37 -13.35
C ILE A 258 -11.64 -4.07 -12.36
N ARG A 259 -12.64 -3.28 -12.76
CA ARG A 259 -13.76 -2.87 -11.89
C ARG A 259 -14.60 -4.04 -11.42
N VAL A 260 -14.82 -5.06 -12.26
CA VAL A 260 -15.52 -6.30 -11.84
C VAL A 260 -14.81 -6.92 -10.63
N LYS A 261 -13.48 -7.01 -10.66
CA LYS A 261 -12.69 -7.61 -9.58
C LYS A 261 -12.66 -6.73 -8.33
N GLN A 262 -12.50 -5.42 -8.51
CA GLN A 262 -12.53 -4.48 -7.38
C GLN A 262 -13.90 -4.42 -6.70
N ARG A 263 -14.99 -4.44 -7.46
CA ARG A 263 -16.36 -4.52 -6.90
C ARG A 263 -16.57 -5.83 -6.14
N ALA A 264 -16.03 -6.95 -6.62
CA ALA A 264 -16.07 -8.21 -5.87
C ALA A 264 -15.35 -8.09 -4.51
N ILE A 265 -14.18 -7.43 -4.48
CA ILE A 265 -13.48 -7.15 -3.22
C ILE A 265 -14.33 -6.28 -2.29
N ILE A 266 -14.96 -5.21 -2.81
CA ILE A 266 -15.81 -4.29 -2.04
C ILE A 266 -17.00 -5.03 -1.41
N ARG A 267 -17.70 -5.88 -2.19
CA ARG A 267 -18.84 -6.69 -1.71
C ARG A 267 -18.47 -7.63 -0.56
N ASP A 268 -17.23 -8.12 -0.55
CA ASP A 268 -16.72 -9.03 0.49
C ASP A 268 -16.29 -8.30 1.77
N LEU A 269 -16.35 -6.96 1.82
CA LEU A 269 -15.97 -6.17 2.99
C LEU A 269 -17.08 -6.11 4.03
N THR A 270 -16.69 -5.89 5.29
CA THR A 270 -17.64 -5.63 6.37
C THR A 270 -18.18 -4.20 6.28
N GLY A 271 -19.34 -3.93 6.89
CA GLY A 271 -19.89 -2.56 6.97
C GLY A 271 -18.89 -1.55 7.56
N VAL A 272 -18.15 -1.94 8.61
CA VAL A 272 -17.11 -1.10 9.22
C VAL A 272 -15.94 -0.85 8.27
N ASP A 273 -15.52 -1.85 7.49
CA ASP A 273 -14.46 -1.68 6.49
C ASP A 273 -14.85 -0.71 5.37
N LEU A 274 -16.08 -0.83 4.89
CA LEU A 274 -16.64 0.08 3.89
C LEU A 274 -16.73 1.51 4.43
N ALA A 275 -17.18 1.66 5.67
CA ALA A 275 -17.24 2.95 6.34
C ALA A 275 -15.86 3.57 6.57
N LEU A 276 -14.85 2.75 6.90
CA LEU A 276 -13.46 3.20 7.01
C LEU A 276 -12.85 3.55 5.64
N LEU A 277 -13.18 2.83 4.56
CA LEU A 277 -12.80 3.21 3.19
C LEU A 277 -13.39 4.56 2.78
N LEU A 278 -14.68 4.77 3.06
CA LEU A 278 -15.33 6.07 2.85
C LEU A 278 -14.62 7.17 3.64
N THR A 279 -14.34 6.92 4.92
CA THR A 279 -13.63 7.86 5.81
C THR A 279 -12.22 8.17 5.32
N LEU A 280 -11.50 7.18 4.78
CA LEU A 280 -10.19 7.38 4.16
C LEU A 280 -10.28 8.28 2.93
N CYS A 281 -11.29 8.09 2.07
CA CYS A 281 -11.52 8.94 0.92
C CYS A 281 -11.80 10.38 1.35
N GLU A 282 -12.67 10.58 2.34
CA GLU A 282 -12.94 11.91 2.90
C GLU A 282 -11.68 12.57 3.46
N ALA A 283 -10.87 11.85 4.24
CA ALA A 283 -9.61 12.35 4.76
C ALA A 283 -8.66 12.81 3.64
N ALA A 284 -8.56 12.01 2.57
CA ALA A 284 -7.74 12.33 1.40
C ALA A 284 -8.28 13.54 0.62
N MET A 285 -9.60 13.62 0.43
CA MET A 285 -10.29 14.74 -0.22
C MET A 285 -10.07 16.05 0.56
N THR A 286 -10.29 16.04 1.88
CA THR A 286 -10.05 17.19 2.76
C THR A 286 -8.57 17.60 2.75
N GLY A 287 -7.65 16.63 2.79
CA GLY A 287 -6.21 16.89 2.69
C GLY A 287 -5.85 17.57 1.38
N TRP A 288 -6.34 17.05 0.25
CA TRP A 288 -6.08 17.60 -1.07
C TRP A 288 -6.66 19.00 -1.22
N GLN A 289 -7.92 19.21 -0.79
CA GLN A 289 -8.58 20.51 -0.81
C GLN A 289 -7.77 21.55 -0.04
N ARG A 290 -7.31 21.23 1.17
CA ARG A 290 -6.47 22.13 1.99
C ARG A 290 -5.15 22.45 1.30
N TYR A 291 -4.50 21.44 0.72
CA TYR A 291 -3.22 21.62 0.05
C TYR A 291 -3.33 22.46 -1.23
N MET A 292 -4.44 22.31 -1.96
CA MET A 292 -4.68 22.96 -3.24
C MET A 292 -5.57 24.19 -3.16
N ALA A 293 -5.97 24.63 -1.95
CA ALA A 293 -6.95 25.69 -1.74
C ALA A 293 -6.64 26.99 -2.50
N ARG A 294 -5.36 27.32 -2.70
CA ARG A 294 -4.91 28.50 -3.47
C ARG A 294 -5.31 28.47 -4.95
N ASN A 295 -5.66 27.30 -5.47
CA ASN A 295 -6.06 27.10 -6.85
C ASN A 295 -7.59 27.10 -7.02
N ALA A 296 -8.37 27.22 -5.93
CA ALA A 296 -9.84 27.13 -5.99
C ALA A 296 -10.46 28.18 -6.92
N ASP A 297 -9.91 29.40 -6.95
CA ASP A 297 -10.43 30.50 -7.78
C ASP A 297 -9.98 30.41 -9.26
N VAL A 298 -8.95 29.61 -9.55
CA VAL A 298 -8.31 29.55 -10.87
C VAL A 298 -8.72 28.27 -11.62
N ASP A 299 -8.96 27.18 -10.89
CA ASP A 299 -9.29 25.89 -11.46
C ASP A 299 -10.80 25.67 -11.47
N VAL A 300 -11.41 25.84 -12.64
CA VAL A 300 -12.86 25.63 -12.84
C VAL A 300 -13.29 24.20 -12.43
N ARG A 301 -12.36 23.24 -12.45
CA ARG A 301 -12.61 21.84 -12.07
C ARG A 301 -12.17 21.52 -10.63
N PHE A 302 -11.92 22.53 -9.80
CA PHE A 302 -11.41 22.34 -8.44
C PHE A 302 -12.23 21.33 -7.62
N PHE A 303 -13.55 21.48 -7.61
CA PHE A 303 -14.44 20.58 -6.84
C PHE A 303 -14.46 19.16 -7.40
N SER A 304 -14.51 18.98 -8.72
CA SER A 304 -14.41 17.65 -9.34
C SER A 304 -13.07 16.99 -9.06
N LYS A 305 -11.99 17.76 -8.92
CA LYS A 305 -10.67 17.25 -8.57
C LYS A 305 -10.55 16.82 -7.10
N ILE A 306 -11.34 17.38 -6.20
CA ILE A 306 -11.44 16.89 -4.82
C ILE A 306 -11.97 15.45 -4.85
N GLU A 307 -13.13 15.23 -5.46
CA GLU A 307 -13.74 13.89 -5.57
C GLU A 307 -12.84 12.91 -6.33
N ALA A 308 -12.21 13.38 -7.42
CA ALA A 308 -11.27 12.58 -8.19
C ALA A 308 -10.05 12.14 -7.37
N PHE A 309 -9.59 12.94 -6.41
CA PHE A 309 -8.50 12.52 -5.53
C PHE A 309 -8.93 11.39 -4.60
N GLY A 310 -10.13 11.47 -4.01
CA GLY A 310 -10.71 10.37 -3.23
C GLY A 310 -10.89 9.10 -4.05
N GLU A 311 -11.38 9.24 -5.28
CA GLU A 311 -11.52 8.13 -6.21
C GLU A 311 -10.14 7.52 -6.60
N LEU A 312 -9.13 8.36 -6.83
CA LEU A 312 -7.77 7.91 -7.17
C LEU A 312 -7.12 7.13 -6.02
N VAL A 313 -7.46 7.43 -4.76
CA VAL A 313 -7.02 6.66 -3.58
C VAL A 313 -7.52 5.21 -3.67
N LEU A 314 -8.76 5.00 -4.11
CA LEU A 314 -9.34 3.66 -4.31
C LEU A 314 -8.78 2.97 -5.56
N ARG A 315 -8.64 3.71 -6.67
CA ARG A 315 -8.20 3.15 -7.97
C ARG A 315 -6.74 2.76 -7.97
N GLU A 316 -5.88 3.63 -7.44
CA GLU A 316 -4.43 3.50 -7.50
C GLU A 316 -3.80 3.12 -6.16
N GLY A 317 -4.57 3.06 -5.08
CA GLY A 317 -4.10 2.63 -3.77
C GLY A 317 -3.62 3.81 -2.93
N ALA A 318 -4.00 3.79 -1.66
CA ALA A 318 -3.80 4.92 -0.76
C ALA A 318 -2.33 5.18 -0.45
N SER A 319 -1.52 4.13 -0.26
CA SER A 319 -0.11 4.31 0.09
C SER A 319 0.69 4.88 -1.07
N PHE A 320 0.31 4.58 -2.32
CA PHE A 320 0.93 5.15 -3.51
C PHE A 320 0.43 6.57 -3.75
N THR A 321 -0.87 6.76 -3.94
CA THR A 321 -1.47 8.02 -4.38
C THR A 321 -1.20 9.16 -3.40
N ILE A 322 -1.52 8.95 -2.11
CA ILE A 322 -1.38 10.01 -1.10
C ILE A 322 0.10 10.31 -0.87
N TRP A 323 0.95 9.28 -0.78
CA TRP A 323 2.38 9.50 -0.55
C TRP A 323 3.04 10.19 -1.75
N ALA A 324 2.74 9.78 -2.98
CA ALA A 324 3.29 10.39 -4.18
C ALA A 324 2.85 11.86 -4.32
N PHE A 325 1.66 12.21 -3.85
CA PHE A 325 1.21 13.61 -3.80
C PHE A 325 1.94 14.42 -2.72
N VAL A 326 2.01 13.91 -1.48
CA VAL A 326 2.51 14.68 -0.32
C VAL A 326 4.04 14.70 -0.24
N ARG A 327 4.69 13.60 -0.63
CA ARG A 327 6.13 13.36 -0.44
C ARG A 327 6.85 12.99 -1.73
N GLY A 328 6.12 12.62 -2.78
CA GLY A 328 6.71 12.28 -4.06
C GLY A 328 7.38 13.47 -4.72
N THR A 329 8.40 13.19 -5.53
CA THR A 329 9.14 14.20 -6.29
C THR A 329 9.18 13.84 -7.78
N GLY A 330 9.47 14.83 -8.62
CA GLY A 330 9.65 14.64 -10.06
C GLY A 330 8.47 13.93 -10.72
N SER A 331 8.73 12.77 -11.31
CA SER A 331 7.73 12.02 -12.09
C SER A 331 6.56 11.46 -11.28
N LEU A 332 6.74 11.20 -9.97
CA LEU A 332 5.67 10.68 -9.12
C LEU A 332 4.60 11.74 -8.86
N LEU A 333 5.03 12.93 -8.42
CA LEU A 333 4.12 14.05 -8.20
C LEU A 333 3.44 14.48 -9.50
N ALA A 334 4.18 14.52 -10.61
CA ALA A 334 3.63 14.82 -11.93
C ALA A 334 2.56 13.79 -12.36
N HIS A 335 2.80 12.49 -12.09
CA HIS A 335 1.83 11.43 -12.37
C HIS A 335 0.54 11.64 -11.60
N VAL A 336 0.59 11.83 -10.27
CA VAL A 336 -0.62 12.01 -9.47
C VAL A 336 -1.39 13.26 -9.88
N ASN A 337 -0.71 14.39 -10.11
CA ASN A 337 -1.38 15.61 -10.55
C ASN A 337 -2.08 15.45 -11.91
N TRP A 338 -1.45 14.73 -12.83
CA TRP A 338 -2.07 14.37 -14.11
C TRP A 338 -3.26 13.43 -13.93
N ALA A 339 -3.10 12.38 -13.12
CA ALA A 339 -4.13 11.36 -12.88
C ALA A 339 -5.39 11.96 -12.23
N VAL A 340 -5.25 12.90 -11.28
CA VAL A 340 -6.38 13.62 -10.69
C VAL A 340 -7.17 14.40 -11.75
N GLY A 341 -6.47 15.06 -12.67
CA GLY A 341 -7.11 15.78 -13.77
C GLY A 341 -7.86 14.85 -14.72
N TYR A 342 -7.26 13.70 -15.03
CA TYR A 342 -7.86 12.66 -15.87
C TYR A 342 -9.11 12.04 -15.22
N VAL A 343 -9.02 11.59 -13.96
CA VAL A 343 -10.14 11.01 -13.21
C VAL A 343 -11.27 12.03 -13.02
N ALA A 344 -10.95 13.31 -12.75
CA ALA A 344 -11.97 14.36 -12.64
C ALA A 344 -12.75 14.54 -13.94
N GLU A 345 -12.08 14.37 -15.09
CA GLU A 345 -12.73 14.43 -16.39
C GLU A 345 -13.62 13.20 -16.63
N GLU A 346 -13.15 11.99 -16.32
CA GLU A 346 -13.96 10.77 -16.43
C GLU A 346 -15.22 10.82 -15.56
N LEU A 347 -15.09 11.19 -14.30
CA LEU A 347 -16.23 11.32 -13.37
C LEU A 347 -17.23 12.37 -13.87
N TRP A 348 -16.74 13.50 -14.39
CA TRP A 348 -17.60 14.53 -14.96
C TRP A 348 -18.37 14.01 -16.19
N TRP A 349 -17.68 13.37 -17.15
CA TRP A 349 -18.31 12.79 -18.35
C TRP A 349 -19.37 11.74 -18.02
N HIS A 350 -19.11 10.93 -16.98
CA HIS A 350 -20.09 9.99 -16.47
C HIS A 350 -21.31 10.72 -15.87
N GLY A 351 -21.07 11.70 -14.99
CA GLY A 351 -22.13 12.47 -14.32
C GLY A 351 -23.04 13.25 -15.26
N VAL A 352 -22.54 13.72 -16.41
CA VAL A 352 -23.35 14.37 -17.45
C VAL A 352 -24.02 13.39 -18.43
N GLY A 353 -23.85 12.07 -18.24
CA GLY A 353 -24.55 11.02 -18.99
C GLY A 353 -24.01 10.76 -20.39
N PHE A 354 -22.84 11.29 -20.76
CA PHE A 354 -22.23 11.08 -22.07
C PHE A 354 -21.53 9.72 -22.21
N ASN A 355 -21.19 9.08 -21.09
CA ASN A 355 -20.46 7.81 -21.06
C ASN A 355 -21.11 6.84 -20.06
N GLN A 356 -22.38 6.47 -20.31
CA GLN A 356 -23.12 5.53 -19.45
C GLN A 356 -22.49 4.13 -19.43
N ASP A 357 -21.75 3.76 -20.47
CA ASP A 357 -20.96 2.54 -20.52
C ASP A 357 -19.57 2.68 -19.84
N GLY A 358 -19.29 3.86 -19.28
CA GLY A 358 -18.03 4.26 -18.67
C GLY A 358 -17.82 3.74 -17.25
N ASP A 359 -16.73 4.18 -16.63
CA ASP A 359 -16.39 3.81 -15.27
C ASP A 359 -17.07 4.76 -14.26
N GLU A 360 -18.15 4.28 -13.64
CA GLU A 360 -18.85 4.94 -12.51
C GLU A 360 -17.91 5.26 -11.33
N GLY A 361 -16.76 4.61 -11.26
CA GLY A 361 -15.84 4.71 -10.14
C GLY A 361 -16.13 3.71 -9.02
N LEU A 362 -15.22 3.70 -8.05
CA LEU A 362 -15.26 2.84 -6.87
C LEU A 362 -15.95 3.52 -5.69
N GLY A 363 -15.91 4.85 -5.61
CA GLY A 363 -16.63 5.60 -4.58
C GLY A 363 -18.14 5.29 -4.57
N PRO A 364 -18.84 5.37 -5.71
CA PRO A 364 -20.24 4.96 -5.79
C PRO A 364 -20.47 3.48 -5.44
N ALA A 365 -19.57 2.58 -5.85
CA ALA A 365 -19.68 1.16 -5.51
C ALA A 365 -19.54 0.90 -3.99
N VAL A 366 -18.70 1.66 -3.28
CA VAL A 366 -18.61 1.60 -1.81
C VAL A 366 -19.90 2.11 -1.16
N LEU A 367 -20.48 3.20 -1.68
CA LEU A 367 -21.74 3.76 -1.16
C LEU A 367 -22.94 2.84 -1.43
N GLU A 368 -23.00 2.21 -2.61
CA GLU A 368 -24.05 1.25 -2.96
C GLU A 368 -24.00 0.03 -2.03
N GLU A 369 -22.82 -0.53 -1.79
CA GLU A 369 -22.67 -1.64 -0.84
C GLU A 369 -23.02 -1.20 0.59
N LEU A 370 -22.59 -0.02 1.05
CA LEU A 370 -22.98 0.52 2.36
C LEU A 370 -24.50 0.65 2.48
N ARG A 371 -25.18 1.10 1.42
CA ARG A 371 -26.64 1.20 1.38
C ARG A 371 -27.29 -0.17 1.53
N GLU A 372 -26.78 -1.19 0.85
CA GLU A 372 -27.27 -2.57 1.02
C GLU A 372 -27.14 -3.02 2.48
N ARG A 373 -25.98 -2.80 3.11
CA ARG A 373 -25.76 -3.14 4.54
C ARG A 373 -26.65 -2.36 5.49
N PHE A 374 -26.91 -1.09 5.18
CA PHE A 374 -27.83 -0.25 5.94
C PHE A 374 -29.26 -0.83 5.89
N LEU A 375 -29.75 -1.19 4.70
CA LEU A 375 -31.07 -1.81 4.55
C LEU A 375 -31.16 -3.17 5.27
N GLU A 376 -30.11 -4.00 5.19
CA GLU A 376 -30.03 -5.28 5.91
C GLU A 376 -30.14 -5.09 7.43
N SER A 377 -29.41 -4.11 7.98
CA SER A 377 -29.45 -3.82 9.42
C SER A 377 -30.85 -3.43 9.91
N ARG A 378 -31.56 -2.56 9.17
CA ARG A 378 -32.94 -2.15 9.50
C ARG A 378 -33.93 -3.30 9.42
N SER A 379 -33.83 -4.14 8.39
CA SER A 379 -34.73 -5.30 8.23
C SER A 379 -34.64 -6.30 9.38
N THR A 380 -33.53 -6.32 10.10
CA THR A 380 -33.32 -7.21 11.25
C THR A 380 -33.94 -6.66 12.53
N ASP A 381 -33.97 -5.33 12.69
CA ASP A 381 -34.50 -4.66 13.88
C ASP A 381 -36.05 -4.54 13.84
N ASP A 382 -36.64 -4.45 12.64
CA ASP A 382 -38.08 -4.27 12.46
C ASP A 382 -38.90 -5.58 12.53
N SER A 383 -38.28 -6.75 12.77
CA SER A 383 -39.00 -8.03 12.78
C SER A 383 -39.84 -8.30 14.04
N ASP A 384 -39.72 -7.46 15.08
CA ASP A 384 -40.39 -7.66 16.38
C ASP A 384 -41.42 -6.56 16.73
N LEU A 385 -41.66 -5.59 15.84
CA LEU A 385 -42.61 -4.49 16.05
C LEU A 385 -43.74 -4.55 15.02
N GLU A 386 -44.73 -5.40 15.31
CA GLU A 386 -46.07 -5.28 14.72
C GLU A 386 -46.69 -3.96 15.21
N ASP A 387 -47.10 -3.12 14.27
CA ASP A 387 -47.99 -1.97 14.45
C ASP A 387 -47.44 -0.80 15.30
N ASP A 388 -46.64 0.09 14.70
CA ASP A 388 -46.82 1.52 14.94
C ASP A 388 -46.40 2.35 13.70
N ASP A 389 -47.40 3.08 13.20
CA ASP A 389 -47.38 3.91 12.01
C ASP A 389 -46.37 5.07 12.12
N GLU A 390 -45.75 5.44 10.99
CA GLU A 390 -45.04 6.71 10.76
C GLU A 390 -43.65 6.92 11.41
N ALA A 391 -42.85 5.86 11.63
CA ALA A 391 -41.41 6.07 11.75
C ALA A 391 -40.90 6.66 10.43
N GLU A 392 -40.43 7.92 10.45
CA GLU A 392 -39.79 8.61 9.32
C GLU A 392 -38.93 7.61 8.55
N GLN A 393 -39.43 7.15 7.40
CA GLN A 393 -38.66 6.37 6.45
C GLN A 393 -37.61 7.33 5.89
N LEU A 394 -36.51 7.50 6.64
CA LEU A 394 -35.31 8.11 6.13
C LEU A 394 -35.02 7.43 4.79
N ASP A 395 -35.06 8.23 3.74
CA ASP A 395 -34.96 7.75 2.38
C ASP A 395 -33.61 7.07 2.22
N ALA A 396 -33.60 5.74 2.17
CA ALA A 396 -32.38 4.97 1.98
C ALA A 396 -31.77 5.20 0.58
N ASP A 397 -32.52 5.84 -0.33
CA ASP A 397 -32.00 6.32 -1.60
C ASP A 397 -31.22 7.65 -1.44
N ASP A 398 -31.31 8.34 -0.29
CA ASP A 398 -30.49 9.53 -0.01
C ASP A 398 -29.07 9.12 0.43
N PRO A 399 -28.03 9.42 -0.38
CA PRO A 399 -26.64 9.09 -0.05
C PRO A 399 -26.15 9.77 1.24
N MET A 400 -26.76 10.87 1.68
CA MET A 400 -26.39 11.53 2.92
C MET A 400 -26.78 10.71 4.16
N VAL A 401 -27.92 10.00 4.11
CA VAL A 401 -28.36 9.11 5.19
C VAL A 401 -27.38 7.94 5.33
N VAL A 402 -27.00 7.32 4.21
CA VAL A 402 -26.05 6.21 4.17
C VAL A 402 -24.67 6.65 4.67
N LYS A 403 -24.20 7.84 4.28
CA LYS A 403 -22.94 8.42 4.78
C LYS A 403 -22.98 8.69 6.28
N GLN A 404 -24.07 9.25 6.79
CA GLN A 404 -24.25 9.51 8.21
C GLN A 404 -24.20 8.20 9.03
N TRP A 405 -24.87 7.15 8.55
CA TRP A 405 -24.80 5.82 9.15
C TRP A 405 -23.37 5.24 9.11
N ALA A 406 -22.66 5.39 7.99
CA ALA A 406 -21.26 4.97 7.90
C ALA A 406 -20.37 5.73 8.92
N HIS A 407 -20.60 7.02 9.14
CA HIS A 407 -19.89 7.77 10.18
C HIS A 407 -20.21 7.27 11.58
N GLU A 408 -21.44 6.82 11.84
CA GLU A 408 -21.84 6.20 13.12
C GLU A 408 -21.13 4.86 13.36
N LEU A 409 -21.00 4.02 12.33
CA LEU A 409 -20.21 2.78 12.42
C LEU A 409 -18.75 3.06 12.80
N VAL A 410 -18.15 4.12 12.23
CA VAL A 410 -16.78 4.52 12.57
C VAL A 410 -16.73 5.13 13.97
N ALA A 411 -17.70 5.96 14.33
CA ALA A 411 -17.83 6.55 15.66
C ALA A 411 -17.86 5.47 16.75
N GLU A 412 -18.65 4.42 16.56
CA GLU A 412 -18.70 3.26 17.45
C GLU A 412 -17.34 2.54 17.50
N ALA A 413 -16.74 2.24 16.34
CA ALA A 413 -15.47 1.54 16.25
C ALA A 413 -14.31 2.26 16.97
N ILE A 414 -14.30 3.60 16.94
CA ILE A 414 -13.29 4.43 17.62
C ILE A 414 -13.70 4.83 19.05
N GLY A 415 -14.93 4.54 19.47
CA GLY A 415 -15.50 4.91 20.75
C GLY A 415 -15.65 6.44 20.92
N CYS A 416 -16.20 7.12 19.91
CA CYS A 416 -16.44 8.56 19.93
C CYS A 416 -17.76 8.93 19.23
N ASP A 417 -18.86 8.99 19.97
CA ASP A 417 -20.21 9.31 19.44
C ASP A 417 -20.32 10.71 18.82
N ALA A 418 -19.38 11.60 19.15
CA ALA A 418 -19.29 12.94 18.58
C ALA A 418 -18.63 12.96 17.18
N TRP A 419 -18.06 11.85 16.72
CA TRP A 419 -17.50 11.74 15.37
C TRP A 419 -18.60 11.82 14.32
N LYS A 420 -18.43 12.71 13.35
CA LYS A 420 -19.37 12.94 12.24
C LYS A 420 -18.67 12.93 10.87
N GLY A 421 -17.57 12.18 10.77
CA GLY A 421 -16.73 12.19 9.57
C GLY A 421 -15.90 13.46 9.41
N TYR A 422 -15.09 13.49 8.34
CA TYR A 422 -14.19 14.63 8.06
C TYR A 422 -14.97 15.84 7.53
N CYS A 423 -16.07 15.62 6.82
CA CYS A 423 -16.81 16.66 6.11
C CYS A 423 -17.90 17.35 6.96
N ALA A 424 -18.43 16.72 8.02
CA ALA A 424 -19.52 17.31 8.80
C ALA A 424 -19.05 18.21 9.96
N GLY A 425 -17.79 18.09 10.38
CA GLY A 425 -17.27 18.75 11.58
C GLY A 425 -17.05 20.26 11.49
N GLY A 426 -17.34 20.89 10.33
CA GLY A 426 -17.04 22.30 10.13
C GLY A 426 -15.59 22.61 10.50
N VAL A 427 -14.64 21.74 10.10
CA VAL A 427 -13.21 21.99 10.23
C VAL A 427 -12.98 23.32 9.54
N VAL A 428 -12.90 24.38 10.35
CA VAL A 428 -12.82 25.74 9.87
C VAL A 428 -11.55 25.79 9.04
N LEU A 429 -11.72 25.85 7.72
CA LEU A 429 -10.66 26.10 6.77
C LEU A 429 -10.21 27.54 7.00
N SER A 430 -9.45 27.78 8.08
CA SER A 430 -8.73 29.04 8.20
C SER A 430 -7.66 29.06 7.10
N PRO A 431 -7.65 30.10 6.25
CA PRO A 431 -6.77 30.19 5.10
C PRO A 431 -5.27 30.23 5.45
#